data_AF-A0A965SVT9-F1
#
_entry.id   AF-A0A965SVT9-F1
#
_cell.length_a   1.000
_cell.length_b   1.000
_cell.length_c   1.000
_cell.angle_alpha   90.00
_cell.angle_beta   90.00
_cell.angle_gamma   90.00
#
_symmetry.space_group_name_H-M   'P 1'
#
loop_
_entity.id
_entity.type
_entity.pdbx_description
1 polymer ?
#
loop_
_entity_poly.entity_id
_entity_poly.type
_entity_poly.pdbx_seq_one_letter_code
_entity_poly.pdbx_strand_id
1 'polypeptide(L)'
;MMVDSWADLEDSLNQFNFPTHYLVVRPEYENYQRYIAGINNPKGLREAFDWALQESSNKKVFIENDLRAFANPTRMATIAQATKQLVQKMQSACPQCQAPGFWVTEKIPGKECANCQLPTKITKFDHWTCSQCNYSNDVLVNGDQFADPKYCDRCNP
;
A
#
# COMPACT_ATOMS: atom_id res chain seq x y z
N MET A 1 11.98 2.50 11.89
CA MET A 1 13.16 1.68 12.27
C MET A 1 13.80 2.28 13.49
N MET A 2 14.26 1.44 14.42
CA MET A 2 15.00 1.90 15.59
C MET A 2 16.48 1.69 15.39
N VAL A 3 17.28 2.71 15.72
CA VAL A 3 18.75 2.69 15.63
C VAL A 3 19.34 3.32 16.90
N ASP A 4 20.53 2.89 17.28
CA ASP A 4 21.27 3.38 18.45
C ASP A 4 22.64 3.97 18.08
N SER A 5 23.10 3.81 16.84
CA SER A 5 24.31 4.47 16.33
C SER A 5 24.13 5.10 14.94
N TRP A 6 25.05 6.01 14.60
CA TRP A 6 25.11 6.63 13.28
C TRP A 6 25.46 5.60 12.19
N ALA A 7 26.35 4.66 12.50
CA ALA A 7 26.76 3.62 11.55
C ALA A 7 25.58 2.73 11.15
N ASP A 8 24.74 2.31 12.11
CA ASP A 8 23.55 1.50 11.83
C ASP A 8 22.53 2.23 10.96
N LEU A 9 22.41 3.54 11.14
CA LEU A 9 21.57 4.37 10.28
C LEU A 9 22.15 4.46 8.86
N GLU A 10 23.44 4.73 8.72
CA GLU A 10 24.11 4.82 7.41
C GLU A 10 23.95 3.53 6.59
N ASP A 11 24.14 2.37 7.21
CA ASP A 11 23.99 1.06 6.57
C ASP A 11 22.55 0.76 6.13
N SER A 12 21.57 1.44 6.73
CA SER A 12 20.15 1.24 6.49
C SER A 12 19.53 2.23 5.49
N LEU A 13 20.25 3.28 5.05
CA LEU A 13 19.67 4.35 4.21
C LEU A 13 19.07 3.87 2.89
N ASN A 14 19.64 2.82 2.30
CA ASN A 14 19.12 2.22 1.07
C ASN A 14 17.72 1.64 1.26
N GLN A 15 17.41 1.10 2.43
CA GLN A 15 16.07 0.54 2.74
C GLN A 15 14.99 1.63 2.74
N PHE A 16 15.39 2.87 3.02
CA PHE A 16 14.52 4.03 2.99
C PHE A 16 14.47 4.71 1.62
N ASN A 17 15.24 4.28 0.62
CA ASN A 17 15.42 5.01 -0.65
C ASN A 17 15.89 6.47 -0.46
N PHE A 18 16.62 6.76 0.60
CA PHE A 18 17.19 8.09 0.85
C PHE A 18 18.29 8.41 -0.16
N PRO A 19 18.44 9.66 -0.66
CA PRO A 19 17.70 10.87 -0.32
C PRO A 19 16.42 11.12 -1.13
N THR A 20 16.10 10.27 -2.11
CA THR A 20 14.92 10.48 -2.97
C THR A 20 13.61 10.41 -2.20
N HIS A 21 13.57 9.57 -1.17
CA HIS A 21 12.53 9.53 -0.18
C HIS A 21 13.05 10.19 1.09
N TYR A 22 12.34 11.19 1.56
CA TYR A 22 12.81 11.98 2.69
C TYR A 22 12.59 11.19 3.98
N LEU A 23 13.26 11.62 5.04
CA LEU A 23 13.19 10.99 6.34
C LEU A 23 12.53 11.91 7.38
N VAL A 24 11.94 11.26 8.36
CA VAL A 24 11.57 11.82 9.66
C VAL A 24 12.44 11.15 10.72
N VAL A 25 12.99 11.97 11.61
CA VAL A 25 13.84 11.55 12.73
C VAL A 25 13.15 11.92 14.03
N ARG A 26 13.02 10.95 14.94
CA ARG A 26 12.43 11.14 16.26
C ARG A 26 13.34 10.57 17.35
N PRO A 27 13.36 11.17 18.56
CA PRO A 27 13.94 10.52 19.72
C PRO A 27 13.13 9.27 20.12
N GLU A 28 13.80 8.24 20.61
CA GLU A 28 13.27 7.08 21.36
C GLU A 28 12.29 6.13 20.66
N TYR A 29 11.19 6.60 20.06
CA TYR A 29 10.09 5.78 19.52
C TYR A 29 9.25 6.49 18.44
N GLU A 30 8.42 5.71 17.74
CA GLU A 30 7.66 6.09 16.54
C GLU A 30 6.71 7.28 16.71
N ASN A 31 6.20 7.52 17.91
CA ASN A 31 5.22 8.56 18.19
C ASN A 31 5.74 9.63 19.17
N TYR A 32 7.06 9.76 19.29
CA TYR A 32 7.64 10.82 20.12
C TYR A 32 7.18 12.19 19.61
N GLN A 33 6.74 13.06 20.53
CA GLN A 33 6.04 14.31 20.19
C GLN A 33 6.88 15.25 19.32
N ARG A 34 8.18 15.33 19.59
CA ARG A 34 9.13 16.15 18.83
C ARG A 34 9.79 15.32 17.73
N TYR A 35 9.96 15.93 16.56
CA TYR A 35 10.61 15.29 15.43
C TYR A 35 11.13 16.35 14.45
N ILE A 36 12.05 15.93 13.58
CA ILE A 36 12.48 16.69 12.40
C ILE A 36 12.06 15.89 11.17
N ALA A 37 11.38 16.54 10.23
CA ALA A 37 10.85 15.91 9.02
C ALA A 37 11.36 16.64 7.76
N GLY A 38 11.15 16.02 6.59
CA GLY A 38 11.55 16.59 5.31
C GLY A 38 13.06 16.54 5.06
N ILE A 39 13.76 15.62 5.70
CA ILE A 39 15.22 15.48 5.59
C ILE A 39 15.54 14.74 4.29
N ASN A 40 16.29 15.39 3.39
CA ASN A 40 16.60 14.86 2.06
C ASN A 40 18.09 14.98 1.67
N ASN A 41 18.97 15.21 2.65
CA ASN A 41 20.40 15.32 2.38
C ASN A 41 21.22 14.83 3.59
N PRO A 42 22.43 14.29 3.37
CA PRO A 42 23.22 13.67 4.44
C PRO A 42 23.54 14.61 5.61
N LYS A 43 23.83 15.88 5.34
CA LYS A 43 24.15 16.87 6.37
C LYS A 43 22.98 17.07 7.32
N GLY A 44 21.79 17.34 6.78
CA GLY A 44 20.58 17.52 7.58
C GLY A 44 20.19 16.25 8.34
N LEU A 45 20.47 15.07 7.78
CA LEU A 45 20.24 13.80 8.47
C LEU A 45 21.16 13.64 9.68
N ARG A 46 22.43 14.01 9.53
CA ARG A 46 23.38 13.96 10.64
C ARG A 46 22.99 14.91 11.76
N GLU A 47 22.66 16.15 11.42
CA GLU A 47 22.21 17.16 12.38
C GLU A 47 20.93 16.70 13.13
N ALA A 48 19.97 16.13 12.40
CA ALA A 48 18.74 15.61 12.99
C ALA A 48 18.97 14.39 13.88
N PHE A 49 19.89 13.49 13.50
CA PHE A 49 20.25 12.32 14.30
C PHE A 49 20.93 12.73 15.61
N ASP A 50 21.92 13.62 15.54
CA ASP A 50 22.66 14.10 16.71
C ASP A 50 21.72 14.82 17.68
N TRP A 51 20.80 15.65 17.17
CA TRP A 51 19.74 16.28 17.96
C TRP A 51 18.85 15.22 18.65
N ALA A 52 18.35 14.23 17.90
CA ALA A 52 17.46 13.22 18.46
C ALA A 52 18.15 12.36 19.53
N LEU A 53 19.44 12.07 19.37
CA LEU A 53 20.23 11.31 20.34
C LEU A 53 20.50 12.11 21.65
N GLN A 54 20.60 13.43 21.55
CA GLN A 54 20.72 14.32 22.71
C GLN A 54 19.42 14.38 23.51
N GLU A 55 18.27 14.47 22.82
CA GLU A 55 16.93 14.47 23.43
C GLU A 55 16.54 13.10 23.99
N SER A 56 17.05 12.02 23.39
CA SER A 56 16.73 10.65 23.76
C SER A 56 17.34 10.26 25.11
N SER A 57 16.49 9.83 26.04
CA SER A 57 16.89 9.31 27.35
C SER A 57 17.50 7.92 27.28
N ASN A 58 17.08 7.10 26.31
CA ASN A 58 17.54 5.73 26.12
C ASN A 58 18.62 5.57 25.04
N LYS A 59 19.10 6.68 24.47
CA LYS A 59 20.10 6.72 23.38
C LYS A 59 19.68 5.96 22.13
N LYS A 60 18.38 5.88 21.87
CA LYS A 60 17.83 5.36 20.62
C LYS A 60 17.11 6.45 19.83
N VAL A 61 17.08 6.28 18.52
CA VAL A 61 16.47 7.18 17.55
C VAL A 61 15.56 6.37 16.63
N PHE A 62 14.33 6.85 16.44
CA PHE A 62 13.40 6.31 15.45
C PHE A 62 13.53 7.04 14.12
N ILE A 63 13.65 6.27 13.05
CA ILE A 63 13.76 6.75 11.67
C ILE A 63 12.62 6.16 10.86
N GLU A 64 11.88 7.00 10.14
CA GLU A 64 10.83 6.58 9.21
C GLU A 64 10.89 7.39 7.93
N ASN A 65 10.30 6.87 6.86
CA ASN A 65 10.09 7.67 5.67
C ASN A 65 9.07 8.77 5.93
N ASP A 66 9.35 9.96 5.43
CA ASP A 66 8.37 11.02 5.33
C ASP A 66 7.34 10.66 4.27
N LEU A 67 6.13 10.31 4.69
CA LEU A 67 5.11 9.86 3.76
C LEU A 67 4.28 11.01 3.16
N ARG A 68 4.74 12.26 3.20
CA ARG A 68 4.08 13.35 2.46
C ARG A 68 4.31 13.17 0.96
N ALA A 69 3.32 13.51 0.14
CA ALA A 69 3.36 13.21 -1.30
C ALA A 69 4.59 13.78 -2.02
N PHE A 70 4.99 15.01 -1.71
CA PHE A 70 6.19 15.63 -2.32
C PHE A 70 7.51 15.02 -1.83
N ALA A 71 7.49 14.31 -0.70
CA ALA A 71 8.66 13.78 -0.01
C ALA A 71 8.88 12.28 -0.28
N ASN A 72 7.93 11.63 -0.95
CA ASN A 72 7.93 10.19 -1.19
C ASN A 72 7.38 9.87 -2.59
N PRO A 73 8.27 9.76 -3.60
CA PRO A 73 7.87 9.51 -4.98
C PRO A 73 7.01 8.25 -5.15
N THR A 74 7.31 7.17 -4.42
CA THR A 74 6.53 5.93 -4.49
C THR A 74 5.10 6.15 -3.98
N ARG A 75 4.94 6.83 -2.83
CA ARG A 75 3.61 7.18 -2.32
C ARG A 75 2.88 8.13 -3.25
N MET A 76 3.56 9.08 -3.88
CA MET A 76 2.95 9.96 -4.89
C MET A 76 2.38 9.14 -6.06
N ALA A 77 3.12 8.15 -6.57
CA ALA A 77 2.64 7.25 -7.61
C ALA A 77 1.42 6.44 -7.16
N THR A 78 1.43 5.93 -5.91
CA THR A 78 0.28 5.21 -5.32
C THR A 78 -0.95 6.12 -5.21
N ILE A 79 -0.79 7.36 -4.77
CA ILE A 79 -1.88 8.35 -4.71
C ILE A 79 -2.44 8.59 -6.11
N ALA A 80 -1.57 8.80 -7.11
CA ALA A 80 -2.01 9.00 -8.49
C ALA A 80 -2.82 7.82 -9.02
N GLN A 81 -2.42 6.59 -8.70
CA GLN A 81 -3.16 5.39 -9.09
C GLN A 81 -4.51 5.28 -8.36
N ALA A 82 -4.55 5.57 -7.06
CA ALA A 82 -5.79 5.61 -6.29
C ALA A 82 -6.75 6.66 -6.82
N THR A 83 -6.26 7.85 -7.22
CA THR A 83 -7.06 8.89 -7.86
C THR A 83 -7.65 8.41 -9.19
N LYS A 84 -6.87 7.73 -10.04
CA LYS A 84 -7.40 7.16 -11.29
C LYS A 84 -8.53 6.16 -11.05
N GLN A 85 -8.35 5.26 -10.08
CA GLN A 85 -9.39 4.29 -9.68
C GLN A 85 -10.63 4.99 -9.12
N LEU A 86 -10.46 6.05 -8.31
CA LEU A 86 -11.57 6.83 -7.79
C LEU A 86 -12.36 7.50 -8.92
N VAL A 87 -11.69 8.09 -9.91
CA VAL A 87 -12.34 8.68 -11.08
C VAL A 87 -13.14 7.63 -11.84
N GLN A 88 -12.55 6.47 -12.14
CA GLN A 88 -13.27 5.35 -12.77
C GLN A 88 -14.51 4.94 -11.97
N LYS A 89 -14.37 4.83 -10.64
CA LYS A 89 -15.48 4.51 -9.75
C LYS A 89 -16.59 5.54 -9.81
N MET A 90 -16.26 6.83 -9.76
CA MET A 90 -17.25 7.90 -9.83
C MET A 90 -17.94 7.98 -11.21
N GLN A 91 -17.29 7.52 -12.28
CA GLN A 91 -17.88 7.42 -13.61
C GLN A 91 -18.77 6.18 -13.81
N SER A 92 -18.67 5.19 -12.92
CA SER A 92 -19.48 3.97 -12.96
C SER A 92 -20.84 4.19 -12.31
N ALA A 93 -21.89 4.33 -13.13
CA ALA A 93 -23.26 4.53 -12.68
C ALA A 93 -23.95 3.21 -12.31
N CYS A 94 -24.75 3.23 -11.25
CA CYS A 94 -25.60 2.10 -10.89
C CYS A 94 -26.71 1.90 -11.93
N PRO A 95 -26.92 0.69 -12.48
CA PRO A 95 -27.96 0.46 -13.47
C PRO A 95 -29.38 0.62 -12.91
N GLN A 96 -29.56 0.48 -11.59
CA GLN A 96 -30.87 0.61 -10.94
C GLN A 96 -31.22 2.05 -10.55
N CYS A 97 -30.31 2.77 -9.89
CA CYS A 97 -30.60 4.12 -9.37
C CYS A 97 -29.82 5.24 -10.04
N GLN A 98 -28.94 4.94 -11.01
CA GLN A 98 -28.09 5.88 -11.73
C GLN A 98 -27.09 6.67 -10.88
N ALA A 99 -26.99 6.38 -9.57
CA ALA A 99 -25.99 7.01 -8.72
C ALA A 99 -24.57 6.58 -9.12
N PRO A 100 -23.59 7.50 -9.07
CA PRO A 100 -22.19 7.16 -9.31
C PRO A 100 -21.64 6.25 -8.21
N GLY A 101 -20.55 5.52 -8.52
CA GLY A 101 -19.86 4.70 -7.53
C GLY A 101 -20.30 3.24 -7.48
N PHE A 102 -21.00 2.73 -8.50
CA PHE A 102 -21.26 1.30 -8.63
C PHE A 102 -19.96 0.57 -8.94
N TRP A 103 -19.46 -0.24 -8.01
CA TRP A 103 -18.09 -0.73 -8.05
C TRP A 103 -17.93 -2.11 -7.44
N VAL A 104 -16.84 -2.80 -7.80
CA VAL A 104 -16.45 -4.08 -7.21
C VAL A 104 -16.19 -3.90 -5.71
N THR A 105 -16.95 -4.62 -4.89
CA THR A 105 -16.78 -4.65 -3.42
C THR A 105 -16.20 -5.97 -2.94
N GLU A 106 -16.32 -7.03 -3.72
CA GLU A 106 -15.79 -8.35 -3.38
C GLU A 106 -15.34 -9.10 -4.64
N LYS A 107 -14.31 -9.94 -4.48
CA LYS A 107 -13.81 -10.86 -5.51
C LYS A 107 -14.13 -12.28 -5.08
N ILE A 108 -15.05 -12.94 -5.77
CA ILE A 108 -15.53 -14.28 -5.44
C ILE A 108 -14.63 -15.32 -6.14
N PRO A 109 -13.87 -16.15 -5.41
CA PRO A 109 -13.05 -17.21 -5.98
C PRO A 109 -13.89 -18.37 -6.53
N GLY A 110 -13.26 -19.27 -7.28
CA GLY A 110 -13.88 -20.53 -7.68
C GLY A 110 -13.81 -20.86 -9.16
N LYS A 111 -12.88 -20.27 -9.94
CA LYS A 111 -12.64 -20.74 -11.31
C LYS A 111 -12.26 -22.21 -11.28
N GLU A 112 -12.81 -22.99 -12.20
CA GLU A 112 -12.56 -24.43 -12.29
C GLU A 112 -11.17 -24.68 -12.87
N CYS A 113 -10.38 -25.56 -12.29
CA CYS A 113 -9.08 -25.90 -12.86
C CYS A 113 -9.27 -26.54 -14.25
N ALA A 114 -8.58 -26.03 -15.29
CA ALA A 114 -8.75 -26.53 -16.65
C ALA A 114 -8.38 -28.02 -16.83
N ASN A 115 -7.66 -28.61 -15.88
CA ASN A 115 -7.28 -30.03 -15.89
C ASN A 115 -8.20 -30.88 -14.99
N CYS A 116 -8.23 -30.61 -13.68
CA CYS A 116 -8.94 -31.46 -12.73
C CYS A 116 -10.37 -31.02 -12.41
N GLN A 117 -10.82 -29.88 -12.95
CA GLN A 117 -12.16 -29.30 -12.79
C GLN A 117 -12.58 -28.97 -11.35
N LEU A 118 -11.66 -29.02 -10.39
CA LEU A 118 -11.94 -28.54 -9.04
C LEU A 118 -11.89 -27.02 -8.96
N PRO A 119 -12.71 -26.40 -8.08
CA PRO A 119 -12.65 -24.97 -7.85
C PRO A 119 -11.28 -24.55 -7.30
N THR A 120 -10.78 -23.43 -7.77
CA THR A 120 -9.51 -22.84 -7.35
C THR A 120 -9.74 -21.55 -6.56
N LYS A 121 -8.69 -21.03 -5.93
CA LYS A 121 -8.69 -19.71 -5.27
C LYS A 121 -8.69 -18.55 -6.26
N ILE A 122 -8.61 -18.82 -7.58
CA ILE A 122 -8.65 -17.78 -8.61
C ILE A 122 -10.06 -17.20 -8.68
N THR A 123 -10.14 -15.87 -8.69
CA THR A 123 -11.38 -15.09 -8.79
C THR A 123 -12.19 -15.49 -10.02
N LYS A 124 -13.42 -15.96 -9.80
CA LYS A 124 -14.41 -16.27 -10.84
C LYS A 124 -15.30 -15.07 -11.12
N PHE A 125 -15.84 -14.44 -10.08
CA PHE A 125 -16.74 -13.30 -10.22
C PHE A 125 -16.20 -12.07 -9.49
N ASP A 126 -16.42 -10.90 -10.07
CA ASP A 126 -16.38 -9.63 -9.36
C ASP A 126 -17.81 -9.31 -8.91
N HIS A 127 -17.99 -9.13 -7.60
CA HIS A 127 -19.27 -8.72 -7.01
C HIS A 127 -19.31 -7.19 -6.95
N TRP A 128 -20.20 -6.60 -7.73
CA TRP A 128 -20.40 -5.15 -7.79
C TRP A 128 -21.56 -4.74 -6.91
N THR A 129 -21.41 -3.64 -6.17
CA THR A 129 -22.45 -3.13 -5.27
C THR A 129 -22.60 -1.62 -5.39
N CYS A 130 -23.83 -1.14 -5.31
CA CYS A 130 -24.16 0.27 -5.17
C CYS A 130 -24.33 0.63 -3.70
N SER A 131 -23.59 1.63 -3.22
CA SER A 131 -23.71 2.10 -1.83
C SER A 131 -24.98 2.90 -1.53
N GLN A 132 -25.73 3.33 -2.56
CA GLN A 132 -26.93 4.14 -2.40
C GLN A 132 -28.21 3.31 -2.32
N CYS A 133 -28.36 2.30 -3.19
CA CYS A 133 -29.58 1.49 -3.25
C CYS A 133 -29.37 0.00 -2.91
N ASN A 134 -28.14 -0.40 -2.57
CA ASN A 134 -27.74 -1.79 -2.30
C ASN A 134 -27.96 -2.77 -3.46
N TYR A 135 -28.26 -2.29 -4.67
CA TYR A 135 -28.24 -3.14 -5.87
C TYR A 135 -26.85 -3.75 -6.04
N SER A 136 -26.82 -5.04 -6.34
CA SER A 136 -25.59 -5.77 -6.63
C SER A 136 -25.72 -6.71 -7.82
N ASN A 137 -24.59 -7.00 -8.45
CA ASN A 137 -24.50 -8.03 -9.48
C ASN A 137 -23.12 -8.72 -9.48
N ASP A 138 -23.11 -9.99 -9.86
CA ASP A 138 -21.88 -10.75 -10.06
C ASP A 138 -21.52 -10.75 -11.55
N VAL A 139 -20.29 -10.36 -11.86
CA VAL A 139 -19.78 -10.29 -13.23
C VAL A 139 -18.61 -11.26 -13.39
N LEU A 140 -18.69 -12.17 -14.37
CA LEU A 140 -17.64 -13.15 -14.64
C LEU A 140 -16.34 -12.47 -15.08
N VAL A 141 -15.24 -12.75 -14.38
CA VAL A 141 -13.93 -12.12 -14.63
C VAL A 141 -13.29 -12.69 -15.90
N ASN A 142 -12.98 -11.80 -16.85
CA ASN A 142 -12.37 -12.09 -18.16
C ASN A 142 -13.19 -13.01 -19.08
N GLY A 143 -14.45 -13.32 -18.75
CA GLY A 143 -15.27 -14.27 -19.52
C GLY A 143 -14.84 -15.74 -19.40
N ASP A 144 -13.68 -16.02 -18.79
CA ASP A 144 -13.13 -17.36 -18.65
C ASP A 144 -13.61 -18.05 -17.36
N GLN A 145 -14.16 -19.25 -17.49
CA GLN A 145 -14.56 -20.07 -16.35
C GLN A 145 -13.41 -20.88 -15.76
N PHE A 146 -12.34 -21.09 -16.53
CA PHE A 146 -11.24 -21.97 -16.16
C PHE A 146 -10.04 -21.21 -15.60
N ALA A 147 -9.38 -21.82 -14.62
CA ALA A 147 -8.09 -21.41 -14.09
C ALA A 147 -6.96 -22.25 -14.70
N ASP A 148 -5.82 -21.61 -14.92
CA ASP A 148 -4.56 -22.29 -15.26
C ASP A 148 -4.20 -23.29 -14.15
N PRO A 149 -3.96 -24.58 -14.46
CA PRO A 149 -3.60 -25.61 -13.49
C PRO A 149 -2.42 -25.25 -12.58
N LYS A 150 -1.52 -24.33 -12.98
CA LYS A 150 -0.41 -23.86 -12.14
C LYS A 150 -0.86 -23.14 -10.86
N TYR A 151 -2.12 -22.69 -10.80
CA TYR A 151 -2.72 -22.05 -9.62
C TYR A 151 -3.70 -22.96 -8.86
N CYS A 152 -3.77 -24.24 -9.19
CA CYS A 152 -4.65 -25.19 -8.55
C CYS A 152 -3.90 -25.94 -7.45
N ASP A 153 -4.31 -25.77 -6.18
CA ASP A 153 -3.72 -26.45 -5.02
C ASP A 153 -3.67 -28.00 -5.15
N ARG A 154 -4.50 -28.60 -6.03
CA ARG A 154 -4.46 -30.04 -6.33
C ARG A 154 -3.49 -30.41 -7.46
N CYS A 155 -3.40 -29.59 -8.51
CA CYS A 155 -2.55 -29.90 -9.67
C CYS A 155 -1.11 -29.37 -9.49
N ASN A 156 -0.95 -28.31 -8.72
CA ASN A 156 0.32 -27.68 -8.37
C ASN A 156 0.29 -27.31 -6.87
N PRO A 157 0.45 -28.30 -5.98
CA PRO A 157 0.48 -28.08 -4.53
C PRO A 157 1.69 -27.25 -4.06
#